data_AF-A0A965PLH2-F1
#
_entry.id   AF-A0A965PLH2-F1
#
_cell.length_a   1.000
_cell.length_b   1.000
_cell.length_c   1.000
_cell.angle_alpha   90.00
_cell.angle_beta   90.00
_cell.angle_gamma   90.00
#
_symmetry.space_group_name_H-M   'P 1'
#
loop_
_entity.id
_entity.type
_entity.pdbx_description
1 polymer ?
#
loop_
_entity_poly.entity_id
_entity_poly.type
_entity_poly.pdbx_seq_one_letter_code
_entity_poly.pdbx_strand_id
1 'polypeptide(L)'
;MKSKSLESKLEEYYYKLQNPSLVIDNWSIVDIVAFNKLNKITLTNINEVNNNLTERLITTENKNNYIVIKYSPNFIATKVINKEYDYLLKDWDLIAIDKNSLYVNKPNKLMTNKEIIKLLGLKLTKRAKANLEYFS
;
A
#
# COMPACT_ATOMS: atom_id res chain seq x y z
N MET A 1 -23.76 11.14 4.32
CA MET A 1 -23.07 10.02 4.99
C MET A 1 -22.58 10.53 6.34
N LYS A 2 -23.08 10.02 7.48
CA LYS A 2 -22.54 10.41 8.80
C LYS A 2 -21.08 9.93 8.86
N SER A 3 -20.13 10.85 9.06
CA SER A 3 -18.74 10.46 9.31
C SER A 3 -18.70 9.63 10.59
N LYS A 4 -18.24 8.38 10.53
CA LYS A 4 -17.85 7.64 11.75
C LYS A 4 -16.84 8.50 12.50
N SER A 5 -16.92 8.55 13.83
CA SER A 5 -15.88 9.20 14.64
C SER A 5 -14.53 8.52 14.38
N LEU A 6 -13.44 9.26 14.57
CA LEU A 6 -12.09 8.73 14.42
C LEU A 6 -11.88 7.49 15.30
N GLU A 7 -12.41 7.50 16.52
CA GLU A 7 -12.39 6.38 17.47
C GLU A 7 -13.00 5.12 16.86
N SER A 8 -14.20 5.19 16.29
CA SER A 8 -14.82 4.02 15.66
C SER A 8 -14.00 3.47 14.48
N LYS A 9 -13.28 4.33 13.74
CA LYS A 9 -12.38 3.87 12.68
C LYS A 9 -11.15 3.17 13.27
N LEU A 10 -10.57 3.71 14.34
CA LEU A 10 -9.41 3.11 15.01
C LEU A 10 -9.76 1.76 15.64
N GLU A 11 -10.91 1.65 16.31
CA GLU A 11 -11.43 0.39 16.83
C GLU A 11 -11.63 -0.65 15.72
N GLU A 12 -12.19 -0.23 14.58
CA GLU A 12 -12.38 -1.09 13.41
C GLU A 12 -11.03 -1.61 12.90
N TYR A 13 -10.01 -0.76 12.78
CA TYR A 13 -8.66 -1.19 12.36
C TYR A 13 -7.99 -2.11 13.38
N TYR A 14 -8.11 -1.81 14.68
CA TYR A 14 -7.58 -2.67 15.73
C TYR A 14 -8.21 -4.05 15.68
N TYR A 15 -9.53 -4.14 15.54
CA TYR A 15 -10.24 -5.41 15.39
C TYR A 15 -9.76 -6.20 14.17
N LYS A 16 -9.63 -5.54 13.01
CA LYS A 16 -9.13 -6.17 11.78
C LYS A 16 -7.67 -6.60 11.89
N LEU A 17 -6.85 -5.91 12.67
CA LEU A 17 -5.47 -6.30 12.94
C LEU A 17 -5.39 -7.55 13.83
N GLN A 18 -6.29 -7.67 14.82
CA GLN A 18 -6.37 -8.86 15.66
C GLN A 18 -6.95 -10.05 14.91
N ASN A 19 -7.89 -9.80 13.99
CA ASN A 19 -8.61 -10.82 13.22
C ASN A 19 -8.49 -10.56 11.70
N PRO A 20 -7.27 -10.66 11.13
CA PRO A 20 -7.07 -10.35 9.72
C PRO A 20 -7.76 -11.38 8.83
N SER A 21 -8.52 -10.91 7.84
CA SER A 21 -9.19 -11.79 6.88
C SER A 21 -8.22 -12.50 5.94
N LEU A 22 -7.03 -11.94 5.75
CA LEU A 22 -5.95 -12.49 4.94
C LEU A 22 -4.61 -12.10 5.55
N VAL A 23 -3.69 -13.06 5.61
CA VAL A 23 -2.30 -12.85 6.03
C VAL A 23 -1.38 -13.36 4.92
N ILE A 24 -0.42 -12.52 4.52
CA ILE A 24 0.63 -12.87 3.56
C ILE A 24 1.96 -12.70 4.28
N ASP A 25 2.65 -13.82 4.55
CA ASP A 25 3.81 -13.86 5.43
C ASP A 25 3.49 -13.24 6.81
N ASN A 26 4.10 -12.11 7.16
CA ASN A 26 3.84 -11.38 8.43
C ASN A 26 2.85 -10.22 8.28
N TRP A 27 2.33 -10.00 7.07
CA TRP A 27 1.50 -8.85 6.75
C TRP A 27 0.02 -9.20 6.83
N SER A 28 -0.65 -8.60 7.81
CA SER A 28 -2.10 -8.63 7.97
C SER A 28 -2.74 -7.65 7.00
N ILE A 29 -3.61 -8.14 6.11
CA ILE A 29 -4.40 -7.30 5.22
C ILE A 29 -5.62 -6.77 5.99
N VAL A 30 -5.63 -5.47 6.27
CA VAL A 30 -6.63 -4.80 7.12
C VAL A 30 -7.75 -4.13 6.32
N ASP A 31 -7.59 -3.97 4.99
CA ASP A 31 -8.70 -3.65 4.10
C ASP A 31 -8.71 -4.60 2.90
N ILE A 32 -9.44 -5.70 3.05
CA ILE A 32 -9.54 -6.73 2.02
C ILE A 32 -10.25 -6.23 0.76
N VAL A 33 -11.15 -5.26 0.89
CA VAL A 33 -11.91 -4.72 -0.24
C VAL A 33 -11.00 -3.84 -1.10
N ALA A 34 -10.22 -2.96 -0.47
CA ALA A 34 -9.22 -2.15 -1.14
C ALA A 34 -8.10 -3.03 -1.74
N PHE A 35 -7.60 -4.01 -0.98
CA PHE A 35 -6.59 -4.96 -1.45
C PHE A 35 -7.03 -5.73 -2.69
N ASN A 36 -8.26 -6.27 -2.70
CA ASN A 36 -8.79 -7.01 -3.84
C ASN A 36 -8.98 -6.12 -5.08
N LYS A 37 -9.21 -4.82 -4.91
CA LYS A 37 -9.22 -3.87 -6.03
C LYS A 37 -7.82 -3.69 -6.61
N LEU A 38 -6.81 -3.53 -5.75
CA LEU A 38 -5.40 -3.38 -6.15
C LEU A 38 -4.90 -4.61 -6.93
N ASN A 39 -5.18 -5.82 -6.47
CA ASN A 39 -4.76 -7.08 -7.12
C ASN A 39 -5.28 -7.24 -8.57
N LYS A 40 -6.35 -6.53 -8.92
CA LYS A 40 -6.89 -6.52 -10.30
C LYS A 40 -6.24 -5.50 -11.21
N ILE A 41 -5.44 -4.58 -10.66
CA ILE A 41 -4.82 -3.50 -11.42
C ILE A 41 -3.54 -3.97 -12.10
N THR A 42 -3.37 -3.52 -13.34
CA THR A 42 -2.12 -3.65 -14.09
C THR A 42 -1.50 -2.26 -14.26
N LEU A 43 -0.31 -2.06 -13.70
CA LEU A 43 0.45 -0.82 -13.81
C LEU A 43 1.12 -0.71 -15.17
N THR A 44 0.95 0.44 -15.81
CA THR A 44 1.56 0.77 -17.09
C THR A 44 2.91 1.43 -16.93
N ASN A 45 3.14 2.10 -15.79
CA ASN A 45 4.35 2.86 -15.53
C ASN A 45 4.61 3.02 -14.02
N ILE A 46 5.88 3.12 -13.65
CA ILE A 46 6.36 3.56 -12.33
C ILE A 46 6.97 4.93 -12.57
N ASN A 47 6.37 5.96 -11.99
CA ASN A 47 6.69 7.36 -12.29
C ASN A 47 7.87 7.82 -11.44
N GLU A 48 7.84 7.49 -10.15
CA GLU A 48 8.86 7.91 -9.19
C GLU A 48 8.91 6.94 -8.01
N VAL A 49 10.10 6.79 -7.43
CA VAL A 49 10.32 6.14 -6.15
C VAL A 49 11.14 7.07 -5.26
N ASN A 50 10.52 7.57 -4.19
CA ASN A 50 11.21 8.33 -3.16
C ASN A 50 11.53 7.39 -1.98
N ASN A 51 12.82 7.14 -1.75
CA ASN A 51 13.32 6.26 -0.71
C ASN A 51 13.93 7.09 0.43
N ASN A 52 13.21 7.19 1.55
CA ASN A 52 13.75 7.67 2.81
C ASN A 52 14.20 6.47 3.68
N LEU A 53 14.92 6.74 4.77
CA LEU A 53 15.49 5.71 5.65
C LEU A 53 14.48 4.63 6.11
N THR A 54 13.24 5.03 6.38
CA THR A 54 12.19 4.15 6.93
C THR A 54 10.87 4.24 6.17
N GLU A 55 10.82 5.06 5.12
CA GLU A 55 9.61 5.27 4.33
C GLU A 55 9.93 5.21 2.84
N ARG A 56 9.02 4.63 2.07
CA ARG A 56 9.07 4.68 0.61
C ARG A 56 7.75 5.20 0.07
N LEU A 57 7.83 6.11 -0.89
CA LEU A 57 6.69 6.57 -1.66
C LEU A 57 6.89 6.17 -3.12
N ILE A 58 6.01 5.32 -3.63
CA ILE A 58 6.06 4.84 -5.01
C ILE A 58 4.85 5.42 -5.74
N THR A 59 5.11 6.28 -6.71
CA THR A 59 4.07 6.86 -7.57
C THR A 59 3.99 6.04 -8.84
N THR A 60 2.80 5.53 -9.14
CA THR A 60 2.55 4.65 -10.28
C THR A 60 1.30 5.09 -11.02
N GLU A 61 1.12 4.56 -12.22
CA GLU A 61 -0.08 4.80 -13.02
C GLU A 61 -0.50 3.53 -13.76
N ASN A 62 -1.80 3.46 -14.02
CA ASN A 62 -2.37 2.58 -15.02
C ASN A 62 -2.99 3.45 -16.13
N LYS A 63 -3.74 2.82 -17.05
CA LYS A 63 -4.38 3.53 -18.17
C LYS A 63 -5.35 4.64 -17.75
N ASN A 64 -5.91 4.57 -16.54
CA ASN A 64 -7.04 5.39 -16.11
C ASN A 64 -6.69 6.31 -14.93
N ASN A 65 -5.86 5.84 -14.00
CA ASN A 65 -5.66 6.42 -12.68
C ASN A 65 -4.18 6.36 -12.28
N TYR A 66 -3.79 7.24 -11.35
CA TYR A 66 -2.55 7.12 -10.60
C TYR A 66 -2.79 6.40 -9.28
N ILE A 67 -1.79 5.64 -8.84
CA ILE A 67 -1.80 4.92 -7.57
C ILE A 67 -0.50 5.28 -6.86
N VAL A 68 -0.64 5.90 -5.69
CA VAL A 68 0.49 6.20 -4.81
C VAL A 68 0.53 5.17 -3.71
N ILE A 69 1.69 4.57 -3.48
CA ILE A 69 1.93 3.57 -2.45
C ILE A 69 2.87 4.17 -1.43
N LYS A 70 2.44 4.24 -0.17
CA LYS A 70 3.28 4.58 0.97
C LYS A 70 3.62 3.31 1.73
N TYR A 71 4.90 3.03 1.87
CA TYR A 71 5.42 1.89 2.63
C TYR A 71 6.25 2.38 3.80
N SER A 72 6.12 1.68 4.92
CA SER A 72 7.07 1.66 6.03
C SER A 72 7.24 0.21 6.50
N PRO A 73 8.23 -0.13 7.34
CA PRO A 73 8.32 -1.46 7.96
C PRO A 73 7.04 -1.93 8.67
N ASN A 74 6.21 -0.99 9.11
CA ASN A 74 5.04 -1.28 9.94
C ASN A 74 3.74 -1.40 9.12
N PHE A 75 3.65 -0.70 7.99
CA PHE A 75 2.40 -0.62 7.23
C PHE A 75 2.61 -0.32 5.75
N ILE A 76 1.60 -0.67 4.97
CA ILE A 76 1.43 -0.24 3.58
C ILE A 76 0.08 0.45 3.46
N ALA A 77 0.10 1.69 2.95
CA ALA A 77 -1.09 2.45 2.60
C ALA A 77 -1.05 2.83 1.12
N THR A 78 -2.21 2.98 0.52
CA THR A 78 -2.33 3.37 -0.88
C THR A 78 -3.32 4.49 -1.09
N LYS A 79 -3.17 5.18 -2.21
CA LYS A 79 -4.08 6.24 -2.63
C LYS A 79 -4.33 6.11 -4.12
N VAL A 80 -5.59 5.92 -4.51
CA VAL A 80 -5.99 5.84 -5.92
C VAL A 80 -6.60 7.17 -6.35
N ILE A 81 -5.92 7.89 -7.22
CA ILE A 81 -6.29 9.25 -7.67
C ILE A 81 -6.58 9.25 -9.18
N ASN A 82 -7.60 10.01 -9.58
CA ASN A 82 -7.97 10.09 -11.00
C ASN A 82 -7.31 11.32 -11.64
N LYS A 83 -7.05 12.35 -10.84
CA LYS A 83 -6.41 13.61 -11.24
C LYS A 83 -5.34 14.00 -10.23
N GLU A 84 -4.37 14.82 -10.64
CA GLU A 84 -3.24 15.20 -9.77
C GLU A 84 -3.68 15.89 -8.47
N TYR A 85 -4.64 16.82 -8.54
CA TYR A 85 -5.14 17.53 -7.36
C TYR A 85 -5.91 16.63 -6.37
N ASP A 86 -6.41 15.46 -6.81
CA ASP A 86 -7.00 14.46 -5.90
C ASP A 86 -5.95 13.94 -4.89
N TYR A 87 -4.65 14.11 -5.19
CA TYR A 87 -3.57 13.81 -4.26
C TYR A 87 -3.62 14.65 -2.99
N LEU A 88 -4.24 15.83 -2.98
CA LEU A 88 -4.43 16.61 -1.75
C LEU A 88 -5.77 16.31 -1.08
N LEU A 89 -6.76 15.81 -1.83
CA LEU A 89 -8.15 15.72 -1.38
C LEU A 89 -8.57 14.33 -0.91
N LYS A 90 -8.01 13.26 -1.47
CA LYS A 90 -8.40 11.90 -1.08
C LYS A 90 -7.69 11.43 0.20
N ASP A 91 -8.35 10.60 0.99
CA ASP A 91 -7.70 9.95 2.13
C ASP A 91 -6.79 8.81 1.68
N TRP A 92 -5.91 8.36 2.57
CA TRP A 92 -5.11 7.15 2.40
C TRP A 92 -5.91 5.93 2.86
N ASP A 93 -5.91 4.89 2.02
CA ASP A 93 -6.44 3.58 2.38
C ASP A 93 -5.31 2.77 3.02
N LEU A 94 -5.46 2.42 4.30
CA LEU A 94 -4.53 1.53 4.99
C LEU A 94 -4.78 0.09 4.54
N ILE A 95 -3.82 -0.51 3.84
CA ILE A 95 -4.01 -1.81 3.18
C ILE A 95 -3.51 -2.96 4.04
N ALA A 96 -2.28 -2.85 4.52
CA ALA A 96 -1.61 -3.93 5.22
C ALA A 96 -0.76 -3.41 6.39
N ILE A 97 -0.59 -4.26 7.40
CA ILE A 97 0.18 -3.98 8.60
C ILE A 97 1.08 -5.19 8.89
N ASP A 98 2.37 -4.97 9.15
CA ASP A 98 3.26 -6.02 9.65
C ASP A 98 3.01 -6.22 11.15
N LYS A 99 2.41 -7.36 11.51
CA LYS A 99 2.06 -7.66 12.89
C LYS A 99 3.31 -7.81 13.77
N ASN A 100 4.39 -8.38 13.25
CA ASN A 100 5.61 -8.59 14.03
C ASN A 100 6.31 -7.26 14.29
N SER A 101 6.33 -6.35 13.32
CA SER A 101 6.97 -5.04 13.49
C SER A 101 6.28 -4.21 14.58
N LEU A 102 4.95 -4.30 14.70
CA LEU A 102 4.18 -3.60 15.74
C LEU A 102 4.42 -4.13 17.16
N TYR A 103 4.51 -5.45 17.34
CA TYR A 103 4.56 -6.04 18.68
C TYR A 103 5.97 -6.38 19.17
N VAL A 104 6.91 -6.63 18.26
CA VAL A 104 8.24 -7.18 18.61
C VAL A 104 9.32 -6.10 18.69
N ASN A 105 9.02 -4.83 18.35
CA ASN A 105 9.99 -3.71 18.30
C ASN A 105 11.28 -4.05 17.53
N LYS A 106 11.20 -5.01 16.61
CA LYS A 106 12.29 -5.38 15.71
C LYS A 106 11.79 -5.10 14.30
N PRO A 107 12.38 -4.14 13.58
CA PRO A 107 12.01 -3.94 12.19
C PRO A 107 12.30 -5.23 11.44
N ASN A 108 11.27 -5.76 10.80
CA ASN A 108 11.46 -6.81 9.82
C ASN A 108 12.38 -6.26 8.71
N LYS A 109 13.07 -7.16 7.99
CA LYS A 109 13.90 -6.76 6.85
C LYS A 109 13.11 -5.80 5.94
N LEU A 110 13.71 -4.65 5.60
CA LEU A 110 13.08 -3.68 4.70
C LEU A 110 12.72 -4.35 3.37
N MET A 111 11.46 -4.20 2.97
CA MET A 111 10.98 -4.72 1.69
C MET A 111 11.56 -3.88 0.55
N THR A 112 11.97 -4.56 -0.51
CA THR A 112 12.28 -3.98 -1.81
C THR A 112 11.01 -3.49 -2.50
N ASN A 113 11.14 -2.61 -3.49
CA ASN A 113 9.99 -2.11 -4.26
C ASN A 113 9.25 -3.27 -4.96
N LYS A 114 9.99 -4.29 -5.40
CA LYS A 114 9.44 -5.51 -6.00
C LYS A 114 8.62 -6.34 -5.02
N GLU A 115 9.09 -6.48 -3.77
CA GLU A 115 8.34 -7.18 -2.73
C GLU A 115 7.06 -6.43 -2.37
N ILE A 116 7.11 -5.09 -2.29
CA ILE A 116 5.92 -4.25 -2.01
C ILE A 116 4.87 -4.43 -3.11
N ILE A 117 5.26 -4.30 -4.37
CA ILE A 117 4.37 -4.46 -5.53
C ILE A 117 3.78 -5.88 -5.58
N LYS A 118 4.60 -6.91 -5.30
CA LYS A 118 4.17 -8.31 -5.27
C LYS A 118 3.16 -8.56 -4.15
N LEU A 119 3.39 -8.02 -2.95
CA LEU A 119 2.48 -8.17 -1.81
C LEU A 119 1.10 -7.59 -2.12
N LEU A 120 1.05 -6.42 -2.76
CA LEU A 120 -0.20 -5.77 -3.17
C LEU A 120 -0.92 -6.48 -4.34
N GLY A 121 -0.33 -7.53 -4.92
CA GLY A 121 -0.88 -8.25 -6.07
C GLY A 121 -0.91 -7.44 -7.37
N LEU A 122 -0.19 -6.32 -7.43
CA LEU A 122 -0.20 -5.44 -8.60
C LEU A 122 0.52 -6.10 -9.77
N LYS A 123 -0.14 -6.15 -10.92
CA LYS A 123 0.45 -6.67 -12.16
C LYS A 123 1.26 -5.58 -12.84
N LEU A 124 2.36 -5.94 -13.48
CA LEU A 124 3.24 -5.00 -14.18
C LEU A 124 3.25 -5.28 -15.69
N THR A 125 3.10 -4.24 -16.48
CA THR A 125 3.49 -4.29 -17.91
C THR A 125 5.01 -4.40 -18.07
N LYS A 126 5.49 -4.73 -19.27
CA LYS A 126 6.93 -4.74 -19.57
C LYS A 126 7.62 -3.41 -19.24
N ARG A 127 6.98 -2.29 -19.59
CA ARG A 127 7.49 -0.94 -19.27
C ARG A 127 7.54 -0.69 -17.77
N ALA A 128 6.44 -0.95 -17.05
CA ALA A 128 6.42 -0.77 -15.60
C ALA A 128 7.46 -1.63 -14.88
N LYS A 129 7.70 -2.86 -15.37
CA LYS A 129 8.76 -3.73 -14.84
C LYS A 129 10.16 -3.15 -15.05
N ALA A 130 10.46 -2.65 -16.25
CA ALA A 130 11.74 -2.00 -16.54
C ALA A 130 11.97 -0.76 -15.65
N ASN A 131 10.92 0.04 -15.43
CA ASN A 131 11.01 1.21 -14.57
C ASN A 131 11.21 0.83 -13.11
N LEU A 132 10.53 -0.21 -12.63
CA LEU A 132 10.74 -0.73 -11.28
C LEU A 132 12.19 -1.19 -11.08
N GLU A 133 12.78 -1.86 -12.07
CA GLU A 133 14.18 -2.29 -12.06
C GLU A 133 15.16 -1.11 -12.06
N TYR A 134 14.85 -0.05 -12.82
CA TYR A 134 15.62 1.20 -12.81
C TYR A 134 15.62 1.90 -11.43
N PHE A 135 14.49 1.84 -10.71
CA PHE A 135 14.33 2.42 -9.38
C PHE A 135 14.61 1.44 -8.21
N SER A 136 15.13 0.24 -8.49
CA SER A 136 15.34 -0.82 -7.49
C SER A 136 16.56 -0.62 -6.62
#